data_AF-A0A9E1Y1H8-F1
#
_entry.id   AF-A0A9E1Y1H8-F1
#
_cell.length_a   1.000
_cell.length_b   1.000
_cell.length_c   1.000
_cell.angle_alpha   90.00
_cell.angle_beta   90.00
_cell.angle_gamma   90.00
#
_symmetry.space_group_name_H-M   'P 1'
#
loop_
_entity.id
_entity.type
_entity.pdbx_description
1 polymer ?
#
loop_
_entity_poly.entity_id
_entity_poly.type
_entity_poly.pdbx_seq_one_letter_code
_entity_poly.pdbx_strand_id
1 'polypeptide(L)'
;MAGKKRGLGRGLDALLGPTPVVATVDDAAKNAGVNDVPLDQETLRLIPVEWIQPGRFQPRHQFDVEKLEELAASIRLHGIMQPILVRQIEASRFELIAGERRWRASQLAGLDQLPCLIKSVEPKNQLALGLIENIQRENL
;
A
#
# COMPACT_ATOMS: atom_id res chain seq x y z
N MET A 1 8.65 56.42 -1.73
CA MET A 1 7.98 55.66 -2.81
C MET A 1 8.72 54.33 -2.97
N ALA A 2 8.32 53.29 -2.24
CA ALA A 2 9.01 52.00 -2.21
C ALA A 2 8.20 50.95 -2.98
N GLY A 3 8.86 50.27 -3.92
CA GLY A 3 8.28 49.36 -4.89
C GLY A 3 7.74 48.06 -4.28
N LYS A 4 6.58 47.63 -4.80
CA LYS A 4 5.86 46.42 -4.39
C LYS A 4 6.37 45.21 -5.16
N LYS A 5 7.14 44.33 -4.52
CA LYS A 5 7.52 43.03 -5.08
C LYS A 5 6.29 42.10 -5.06
N ARG A 6 5.72 41.83 -6.22
CA ARG A 6 4.67 40.82 -6.43
C ARG A 6 5.32 39.43 -6.37
N GLY A 7 5.19 38.73 -5.25
CA GLY A 7 5.61 37.34 -5.14
C GLY A 7 4.76 36.43 -6.02
N LEU A 8 5.42 35.46 -6.68
CA LEU A 8 4.80 34.34 -7.38
C LEU A 8 4.00 33.50 -6.36
N GLY A 9 2.71 33.77 -6.20
CA GLY A 9 1.96 33.20 -5.07
C GLY A 9 0.54 32.75 -5.39
N ARG A 10 0.24 32.37 -6.64
CA ARG A 10 -1.11 31.90 -7.01
C ARG A 10 -1.18 30.73 -8.00
N GLY A 11 -0.04 30.21 -8.46
CA GLY A 11 -0.01 29.17 -9.50
C GLY A 11 0.66 27.85 -9.13
N LEU A 12 1.38 27.78 -8.00
CA LEU A 12 2.12 26.57 -7.63
C LEU A 12 1.28 25.57 -6.83
N ASP A 13 0.32 26.04 -6.03
CA ASP A 13 -0.59 25.18 -5.25
C ASP A 13 -1.49 24.30 -6.11
N ALA A 14 -1.75 24.70 -7.36
CA ALA A 14 -2.55 23.90 -8.29
C ALA A 14 -1.75 22.71 -8.89
N LEU A 15 -0.41 22.76 -8.83
CA LEU A 15 0.47 21.70 -9.36
C LEU A 15 0.97 20.73 -8.29
N LEU A 16 0.95 21.13 -7.01
CA LEU A 16 1.54 20.34 -5.93
C LEU A 16 0.59 19.32 -5.27
N GLY A 17 -0.67 19.25 -5.71
CA GLY A 17 -1.67 18.34 -5.15
C GLY A 17 -1.90 18.57 -3.65
N PRO A 18 -2.90 17.92 -3.03
CA PRO A 18 -3.03 17.99 -1.58
C PRO A 18 -1.78 17.37 -0.95
N THR A 19 -1.00 18.19 -0.25
CA THR A 19 0.07 17.70 0.63
C THR A 19 -0.57 16.78 1.66
N PRO A 20 -0.04 15.57 1.89
CA PRO A 20 -0.54 14.72 2.94
C PRO A 20 -0.24 15.43 4.26
N VAL A 21 -1.27 16.00 4.86
CA VAL A 21 -1.26 16.39 6.26
C VAL A 21 -0.89 15.16 7.07
N VAL A 22 0.29 15.19 7.68
CA VAL A 22 0.73 14.19 8.65
C VAL A 22 -0.27 14.25 9.80
N ALA A 23 -1.18 13.28 9.83
CA ALA A 23 -2.14 13.15 10.91
C ALA A 23 -1.37 12.88 12.20
N THR A 24 -1.47 13.82 13.14
CA THR A 24 -1.07 13.61 14.53
C THR A 24 -1.96 12.55 15.16
N VAL A 25 -1.37 11.77 16.06
CA VAL A 25 -1.94 10.57 16.71
C VAL A 25 -3.24 10.80 17.49
N ASP A 26 -3.69 12.04 17.68
CA ASP A 26 -4.85 12.38 18.51
C ASP A 26 -6.19 12.44 17.76
N ASP A 27 -6.22 12.41 16.42
CA ASP A 27 -7.47 12.54 15.65
C ASP A 27 -8.16 11.20 15.30
N ALA A 28 -7.56 10.07 15.67
CA ALA A 28 -8.07 8.73 15.31
C ALA A 28 -9.38 8.31 16.01
N ALA A 29 -9.83 9.05 17.03
CA ALA A 29 -10.96 8.63 17.87
C ALA A 29 -12.34 9.17 17.45
N LYS A 30 -12.47 9.98 16.38
CA LYS A 30 -13.76 10.67 16.07
C LYS A 30 -14.42 10.40 14.72
N ASN A 31 -13.90 9.51 13.89
CA ASN A 31 -14.58 9.12 12.64
C ASN A 31 -14.95 7.63 12.60
N ALA A 32 -15.74 7.20 13.59
CA ALA A 32 -16.61 6.04 13.45
C ALA A 32 -17.89 6.46 12.72
N GLY A 33 -17.75 6.77 11.42
CA GLY A 33 -18.84 7.13 10.53
C GLY A 33 -18.66 6.38 9.22
N VAL A 34 -19.37 5.25 9.10
CA VAL A 34 -19.59 4.52 7.85
C VAL A 34 -20.02 5.50 6.75
N ASN A 35 -19.12 5.81 5.82
CA ASN A 35 -19.46 6.48 4.57
C ASN A 35 -18.51 5.98 3.47
N ASP A 36 -19.13 5.34 2.47
CA ASP A 36 -18.72 5.18 1.08
C ASP A 36 -17.25 5.51 0.77
N VAL A 37 -16.40 4.49 0.74
CA VAL A 37 -15.04 4.61 0.20
C VAL A 37 -15.12 4.25 -1.29
N PRO A 38 -14.81 5.17 -2.22
CA PRO A 38 -14.80 4.88 -3.65
C PRO A 38 -13.89 3.70 -3.97
N LEU A 39 -14.35 2.81 -4.86
CA LEU A 39 -13.75 1.51 -5.17
C LEU A 39 -12.31 1.57 -5.73
N ASP A 40 -11.84 2.77 -6.08
CA ASP A 40 -10.56 3.03 -6.74
C ASP A 40 -9.51 3.72 -5.85
N GLN A 41 -9.75 3.85 -4.54
CA GLN A 41 -8.80 4.53 -3.65
C GLN A 41 -7.72 3.59 -3.11
N GLU A 42 -6.52 3.68 -3.68
CA GLU A 42 -5.31 3.15 -3.05
C GLU A 42 -5.00 3.96 -1.79
N THR A 43 -5.16 3.35 -0.61
CA THR A 43 -4.90 4.02 0.66
C THR A 43 -3.49 3.67 1.15
N LEU A 44 -2.64 4.67 1.34
CA LEU A 44 -1.32 4.49 1.95
C LEU A 44 -1.44 4.35 3.48
N ARG A 45 -0.97 3.23 4.04
CA ARG A 45 -0.93 3.00 5.50
C ARG A 45 0.37 2.31 5.91
N LEU A 46 0.76 2.52 7.17
CA LEU A 46 1.76 1.68 7.83
C LEU A 46 1.07 0.41 8.34
N ILE A 47 1.60 -0.75 7.95
CA ILE A 47 1.04 -2.06 8.31
C ILE A 47 2.14 -2.87 9.01
N PRO A 48 1.83 -3.56 10.12
CA PRO A 48 2.74 -4.53 10.72
C PRO A 48 3.20 -5.59 9.72
N VAL A 49 4.51 -5.84 9.68
CA VAL A 49 5.10 -6.81 8.74
C VAL A 49 4.48 -8.20 8.92
N GLU A 50 4.13 -8.57 10.15
CA GLU A 50 3.47 -9.82 10.53
C GLU A 50 2.04 -9.98 10.00
N TRP A 51 1.36 -8.89 9.66
CA TRP A 51 -0.01 -8.93 9.13
C TRP A 51 -0.05 -9.19 7.63
N ILE A 52 1.11 -9.23 6.98
CA ILE A 52 1.25 -9.39 5.54
C ILE A 52 1.68 -10.81 5.23
N GLN A 53 0.89 -11.50 4.41
CA GLN A 53 1.22 -12.83 3.91
C GLN A 53 1.67 -12.76 2.44
N PRO A 54 2.52 -13.71 1.99
CA PRO A 54 2.94 -13.76 0.60
C PRO A 54 1.73 -14.01 -0.33
N GLY A 55 1.75 -13.38 -1.50
CA GLY A 55 0.73 -13.58 -2.52
C GLY A 55 0.75 -15.01 -3.07
N ARG A 56 -0.43 -15.57 -3.34
CA ARG A 56 -0.57 -16.95 -3.88
C ARG A 56 0.04 -17.10 -5.28
N PHE A 57 0.19 -16.01 -6.03
CA PHE A 57 0.71 -15.98 -7.39
C PHE A 57 1.97 -15.13 -7.47
N GLN A 58 3.12 -15.72 -7.15
CA GLN A 58 4.42 -15.06 -7.31
C GLN A 58 5.25 -15.83 -8.36
N PRO A 59 5.53 -15.24 -9.53
CA PRO A 59 6.28 -15.93 -10.60
C PRO A 59 7.76 -16.11 -10.27
N ARG A 60 8.31 -15.34 -9.32
CA ARG A 60 9.73 -15.38 -8.96
C ARG A 60 9.96 -16.22 -7.70
N HIS A 61 10.37 -17.47 -7.90
CA HIS A 61 10.63 -18.43 -6.82
C HIS A 61 12.09 -18.40 -6.31
N GLN A 62 13.02 -17.85 -7.09
CA GLN A 62 14.44 -17.74 -6.70
C GLN A 62 14.80 -16.28 -6.43
N PHE A 63 15.27 -16.03 -5.21
CA PHE A 63 15.82 -14.75 -4.80
C PHE A 63 17.32 -14.91 -4.61
N ASP A 64 18.07 -14.02 -5.25
CA ASP A 64 19.48 -13.81 -4.96
C ASP A 64 19.60 -13.23 -3.55
N VAL A 65 20.19 -14.00 -2.65
CA VAL A 65 20.30 -13.70 -1.21
C VAL A 65 21.17 -12.47 -0.99
N GLU A 66 22.27 -12.34 -1.74
CA GLU A 66 23.18 -11.19 -1.61
C GLU A 66 22.45 -9.89 -1.96
N LYS A 67 21.72 -9.87 -3.08
CA LYS A 67 20.91 -8.71 -3.48
C LYS A 67 19.75 -8.40 -2.52
N LEU A 68 19.33 -9.36 -1.71
CA LEU A 68 18.28 -9.15 -0.72
C LEU A 68 18.85 -8.52 0.56
N GLU A 69 20.03 -8.97 0.99
CA GLU A 69 20.79 -8.37 2.10
C GLU A 69 21.22 -6.93 1.80
N GLU A 70 21.68 -6.65 0.58
CA GLU A 70 21.98 -5.27 0.13
C GLU A 70 20.75 -4.36 0.25
N LEU A 71 19.58 -4.87 -0.18
CA LEU A 71 18.33 -4.12 -0.07
C LEU A 71 17.93 -3.94 1.40
N ALA A 72 18.11 -4.95 2.24
CA ALA A 72 17.84 -4.86 3.68
C ALA A 72 18.75 -3.81 4.34
N ALA A 73 20.04 -3.78 4.01
CA ALA A 73 20.98 -2.76 4.47
C ALA A 73 20.55 -1.34 4.04
N SER A 74 20.12 -1.19 2.78
CA SER A 74 19.57 0.08 2.27
C SER A 74 18.31 0.52 3.04
N ILE A 75 17.39 -0.43 3.29
CA ILE A 75 16.16 -0.18 4.06
C ILE A 75 16.46 0.21 5.51
N ARG A 76 17.46 -0.40 6.16
CA ARG A 76 17.88 0.00 7.52
C ARG A 76 18.36 1.46 7.58
N LEU A 77 19.03 1.93 6.52
CA LEU A 77 19.62 3.27 6.49
C LEU A 77 18.64 4.37 6.06
N HIS A 78 17.79 4.08 5.08
CA HIS A 78 16.92 5.08 4.44
C HIS A 78 15.43 4.81 4.61
N GLY A 79 15.06 3.69 5.21
CA GLY A 79 13.68 3.22 5.21
C GLY A 79 13.23 2.73 3.83
N ILE A 80 11.92 2.58 3.68
CA ILE A 80 11.31 2.07 2.46
C ILE A 80 10.90 3.25 1.58
N MET A 81 11.63 3.45 0.49
CA MET A 81 11.39 4.57 -0.43
C MET A 81 10.12 4.41 -1.26
N GLN A 82 9.72 3.17 -1.57
CA GLN A 82 8.52 2.90 -2.34
C GLN A 82 7.63 1.91 -1.58
N PRO A 83 6.33 2.23 -1.38
CA PRO A 83 5.41 1.36 -0.66
C PRO A 83 5.15 0.06 -1.41
N ILE A 84 4.90 -1.02 -0.67
CA ILE A 84 4.46 -2.30 -1.24
C ILE A 84 2.96 -2.26 -1.53
N LEU A 85 2.49 -3.10 -2.46
CA LEU A 85 1.07 -3.18 -2.80
C LEU A 85 0.46 -4.40 -2.12
N VAL A 86 -0.61 -4.18 -1.38
CA VAL A 86 -1.35 -5.23 -0.68
C VAL A 86 -2.84 -5.12 -0.95
N ARG A 87 -3.56 -6.23 -0.77
CA ARG A 87 -5.02 -6.22 -0.58
C ARG A 87 -5.35 -6.64 0.84
N GLN A 88 -6.41 -6.08 1.39
CA GLN A 88 -6.98 -6.57 2.65
C GLN A 88 -7.79 -7.84 2.39
N ILE A 89 -7.59 -8.87 3.21
CA ILE A 89 -8.39 -10.11 3.17
C ILE A 89 -9.33 -10.17 4.38
N GLU A 90 -8.82 -9.84 5.57
CA GLU A 90 -9.57 -9.85 6.82
C GLU A 90 -9.16 -8.65 7.70
N ALA A 91 -9.79 -8.50 8.87
CA ALA A 91 -9.30 -7.58 9.87
C ALA A 91 -7.86 -7.97 10.26
N SER A 92 -6.91 -7.04 10.07
CA SER A 92 -5.48 -7.26 10.35
C SER A 92 -4.80 -8.37 9.53
N ARG A 93 -5.36 -8.76 8.37
CA ARG A 93 -4.67 -9.64 7.41
C ARG A 93 -4.66 -9.07 6.01
N PHE A 94 -3.47 -9.03 5.44
CA PHE A 94 -3.20 -8.48 4.12
C PHE A 94 -2.45 -9.48 3.26
N GLU A 95 -2.77 -9.53 1.98
CA GLU A 95 -2.01 -10.31 1.00
C GLU A 95 -1.15 -9.40 0.16
N LEU A 96 0.11 -9.77 0.00
CA LEU A 96 1.02 -9.08 -0.87
C LEU A 96 0.65 -9.30 -2.34
N ILE A 97 0.39 -8.21 -3.06
CA ILE A 97 0.20 -8.22 -4.51
C ILE A 97 1.53 -7.97 -5.22
N ALA A 98 2.30 -6.98 -4.76
CA ALA A 98 3.58 -6.62 -5.37
C ALA A 98 4.57 -6.08 -4.35
N GLY A 99 5.87 -6.30 -4.62
CA GLY A 99 6.95 -5.82 -3.76
C GLY A 99 7.55 -6.88 -2.84
N GLU A 100 7.45 -8.17 -3.17
CA GLU A 100 7.99 -9.31 -2.39
C GLU A 100 9.43 -9.08 -1.90
N ARG A 101 10.33 -8.63 -2.76
CA ARG A 101 11.72 -8.33 -2.38
C ARG A 101 11.81 -7.27 -1.29
N ARG A 102 10.99 -6.23 -1.38
CA ARG A 102 10.95 -5.14 -0.39
C ARG A 102 10.37 -5.65 0.93
N TRP A 103 9.28 -6.42 0.90
CA TRP A 103 8.71 -7.02 2.11
C TRP A 103 9.71 -7.95 2.81
N ARG A 104 10.35 -8.87 2.08
CA ARG A 104 11.39 -9.74 2.65
C ARG A 104 12.60 -8.98 3.17
N ALA A 105 13.09 -8.00 2.43
CA ALA A 105 14.19 -7.16 2.89
C ALA A 105 13.80 -6.31 4.12
N SER A 106 12.52 -5.96 4.26
CA SER A 106 11.99 -5.26 5.45
C SER A 106 11.98 -6.18 6.68
N GLN A 107 11.64 -7.46 6.49
CA GLN A 107 11.77 -8.49 7.53
C GLN A 107 13.23 -8.65 7.97
N LEU A 108 14.16 -8.78 7.01
CA LEU A 108 15.60 -8.86 7.30
C LEU A 108 16.14 -7.57 7.94
N ALA A 109 15.59 -6.42 7.55
CA ALA A 109 15.93 -5.13 8.14
C ALA A 109 15.43 -4.97 9.58
N GLY A 110 14.52 -5.83 10.05
CA GLY A 110 13.96 -5.79 11.40
C GLY A 110 12.93 -4.67 11.60
N LEU A 111 12.20 -4.29 10.53
CA LEU A 111 11.14 -3.29 10.65
C LEU A 111 9.89 -3.91 11.28
N ASP A 112 9.25 -3.19 12.20
CA ASP A 112 7.96 -3.60 12.78
C ASP A 112 6.81 -3.36 11.81
N GLN A 113 6.84 -2.24 11.10
CA GLN A 113 5.82 -1.80 10.15
C GLN A 113 6.43 -1.25 8.86
N LEU A 114 5.68 -1.32 7.76
CA LEU A 114 6.10 -0.79 6.47
C LEU A 114 4.98 -0.07 5.72
N PRO A 115 5.32 0.93 4.87
CA PRO A 115 4.34 1.64 4.07
C PRO A 115 3.77 0.72 2.98
N CYS A 116 2.46 0.62 2.98
CA CYS A 116 1.68 -0.23 2.10
C CYS A 116 0.58 0.58 1.41
N LEU A 117 0.44 0.40 0.10
CA LEU A 117 -0.74 0.79 -0.65
C LEU A 117 -1.76 -0.33 -0.53
N ILE A 118 -2.92 -0.03 0.06
CA ILE A 118 -4.02 -0.98 0.20
C ILE A 118 -4.96 -0.79 -0.97
N LYS A 119 -5.11 -1.84 -1.77
CA LYS A 119 -6.11 -1.93 -2.82
C LYS A 119 -7.39 -2.54 -2.26
N SER A 120 -8.48 -1.78 -2.30
CA SER A 120 -9.81 -2.30 -1.99
C SER A 120 -10.22 -3.32 -3.06
N VAL A 121 -10.60 -4.52 -2.63
CA VAL A 121 -11.22 -5.51 -3.51
C VAL A 121 -12.61 -5.76 -2.94
N GLU A 122 -13.65 -5.37 -3.66
CA GLU A 122 -15.02 -5.57 -3.21
C GLU A 122 -15.31 -7.06 -3.00
N PRO A 123 -15.92 -7.47 -1.87
CA PRO A 123 -16.33 -8.85 -1.62
C PRO A 123 -17.33 -9.40 -2.66
N LYS A 124 -17.99 -8.52 -3.44
CA LYS A 124 -19.05 -8.89 -4.39
C LYS A 124 -18.59 -9.60 -5.66
N ASN A 125 -17.28 -9.64 -5.96
CA ASN A 125 -16.77 -10.33 -7.15
C ASN A 125 -16.21 -11.73 -6.90
N GLN A 126 -16.08 -12.19 -5.65
CA GLN A 126 -15.53 -13.54 -5.41
C GLN A 126 -16.53 -14.67 -5.68
N LEU A 127 -17.81 -14.47 -5.33
CA LEU A 127 -18.85 -15.47 -5.58
C LEU A 127 -19.28 -15.49 -7.05
N ALA A 128 -19.41 -14.32 -7.68
CA ALA A 128 -19.82 -14.21 -9.08
C ALA A 128 -18.76 -14.77 -10.05
N LEU A 129 -17.47 -14.48 -9.83
CA LEU A 129 -16.40 -15.04 -10.67
C LEU A 129 -16.27 -16.56 -10.51
N GLY A 130 -16.43 -17.10 -9.29
CA GLY A 130 -16.42 -18.55 -9.06
C GLY A 130 -17.64 -19.27 -9.65
N LEU A 131 -18.83 -18.64 -9.62
CA LEU A 131 -20.04 -19.17 -10.28
C LEU A 131 -19.92 -19.17 -11.81
N ILE A 132 -19.34 -18.13 -12.41
CA ILE A 132 -19.15 -18.04 -13.86
C ILE A 132 -18.13 -19.09 -14.35
N GLU A 133 -17.04 -19.32 -13.61
CA GLU A 133 -16.08 -20.37 -13.93
C GLU A 133 -16.71 -21.77 -13.83
N ASN A 134 -17.51 -22.02 -12.78
CA ASN A 134 -18.13 -23.33 -12.56
C ASN A 134 -19.16 -23.67 -13.67
N ILE A 135 -19.94 -22.69 -14.12
CA ILE A 135 -20.89 -22.86 -15.24
C ILE A 135 -20.17 -23.06 -16.59
N GLN A 136 -18.99 -22.48 -16.78
CA GLN A 136 -18.18 -22.73 -17.99
C GLN A 136 -17.50 -24.10 -18.01
N ARG A 137 -17.30 -24.76 -16.85
CA ARG A 137 -16.75 -26.12 -16.77
C ARG A 137 -17.77 -27.24 -16.97
N GLU A 138 -19.04 -27.04 -16.64
CA GLU A 138 -20.07 -28.09 -16.79
C GLU A 138 -20.61 -28.27 -18.23
N ASN A 139 -20.17 -27.45 -19.20
CA ASN A 139 -20.57 -27.56 -20.62
C ASN A 139 -19.39 -27.86 -21.58
N LEU A 140 -18.30 -28.45 -21.08
CA LEU A 140 -17.22 -29.02 -21.89
C LEU A 140 -17.18 -30.55 -21.78
#